data_AF-A0A259F5X2-F1
#
_entry.id   AF-A0A259F5X2-F1
#
_cell.length_a   1.000
_cell.length_b   1.000
_cell.length_c   1.000
_cell.angle_alpha   90.00
_cell.angle_beta   90.00
_cell.angle_gamma   90.00
#
_symmetry.space_group_name_H-M   'P 1'
#
loop_
_entity.id
_entity.type
_entity.pdbx_description
1 polymer ?
#
loop_
_entity_poly.entity_id
_entity_poly.type
_entity_poly.pdbx_seq_one_letter_code
_entity_poly.pdbx_strand_id
1 'polypeptide(L)'
;MNARFRVALVMAGVAIASQAAAQATFYERQGFEGQSFTTADTVKNLSRQGFSNHASSVVVRDDRWEVCEDVRFNGRCTILRPGRYPSLTAMGLNKSISSVRAVRSNVRIDDHRYAPIPVAAQVTFYERQGFGGRSFTTQEPVRNFRRHGFNDSASSVVVLGDRWEVCEDNRYSGRCAVLRPGKYPSLAAMGLNNSVSSVRAVNINARVDDHRYAPAPIADYNFYRRNDERLYDANVTSVRAVLGTPEQHCWVEREEVAKERRSVNVPGAIAGAIIGGILGHQVGGGRGQDIATAGGAVAGAAVGAQIGRGGSEQALQTRDVERCDSVPDQANPDYWDVTYNFRGQTHRMQMTAPPGPTVTVNELGEPRA
;
A
#
# COMPACT_ATOMS: atom_id res chain seq x y z
N MET A 1 51.84 34.44 12.71
CA MET A 1 51.91 32.98 12.51
C MET A 1 51.40 32.27 13.76
N ASN A 2 50.25 31.59 13.64
CA ASN A 2 49.74 30.40 14.36
C ASN A 2 49.66 30.38 15.91
N ALA A 3 48.44 30.43 16.48
CA ALA A 3 47.59 29.29 16.89
C ALA A 3 47.88 28.87 18.35
N ARG A 4 46.90 28.76 19.26
CA ARG A 4 45.92 27.65 19.34
C ARG A 4 44.83 28.01 20.37
N PHE A 5 43.59 28.18 19.93
CA PHE A 5 42.42 28.11 20.83
C PHE A 5 41.93 26.66 20.84
N ARG A 6 41.97 26.00 22.02
CA ARG A 6 41.31 24.71 22.24
C ARG A 6 39.86 24.97 22.63
N VAL A 7 38.94 24.67 21.73
CA VAL A 7 37.50 24.62 22.03
C VAL A 7 37.20 23.26 22.65
N ALA A 8 36.78 23.25 23.92
CA ALA A 8 36.23 22.06 24.56
C ALA A 8 34.73 21.99 24.24
N LEU A 9 34.32 20.93 23.56
CA LEU A 9 32.94 20.67 23.17
C LEU A 9 32.28 19.85 24.29
N VAL A 10 31.45 20.48 25.12
CA VAL A 10 30.61 19.78 26.09
C VAL A 10 29.35 19.32 25.37
N MET A 11 29.29 18.02 25.02
CA MET A 11 28.08 17.37 24.52
C MET A 11 27.11 17.18 25.69
N ALA A 12 26.14 18.09 25.82
CA ALA A 12 24.98 17.87 26.68
C ALA A 12 24.00 16.93 25.95
N GLY A 13 23.96 15.66 26.35
CA GLY A 13 22.96 14.71 25.89
C GLY A 13 21.57 15.07 26.45
N VAL A 14 20.67 15.52 25.59
CA VAL A 14 19.24 15.67 25.94
C VAL A 14 18.56 14.33 25.68
N ALA A 15 18.28 13.58 26.74
CA ALA A 15 17.30 12.50 26.70
C ALA A 15 15.90 13.14 26.60
N ILE A 16 15.31 13.13 25.41
CA ILE A 16 13.91 13.56 25.23
C ILE A 16 13.03 12.43 25.74
N ALA A 17 12.49 12.59 26.95
CA ALA A 17 11.38 11.77 27.40
C ALA A 17 10.16 12.04 26.50
N SER A 18 9.74 11.04 25.72
CA SER A 18 8.54 11.11 24.89
C SER A 18 7.30 11.08 25.79
N GLN A 19 6.86 12.24 26.27
CA GLN A 19 5.53 12.33 26.84
C GLN A 19 4.52 12.23 25.70
N ALA A 20 3.73 11.16 25.71
CA ALA A 20 2.54 10.97 24.90
C ALA A 20 1.46 11.99 25.36
N ALA A 21 1.67 13.25 25.00
CA ALA A 21 0.67 14.29 25.20
C ALA A 21 -0.20 14.38 23.96
N ALA A 22 -1.51 14.57 24.14
CA ALA A 22 -2.43 14.84 23.05
C ALA A 22 -1.90 16.00 22.21
N GLN A 23 -1.52 15.74 20.97
CA GLN A 23 -0.85 16.70 20.11
C GLN A 23 -1.62 16.92 18.82
N ALA A 24 -1.76 18.20 18.45
CA ALA A 24 -2.15 18.61 17.11
C ALA A 24 -1.02 19.43 16.48
N THR A 25 -0.65 19.06 15.25
CA THR A 25 0.31 19.80 14.44
C THR A 25 -0.40 20.38 13.22
N PHE A 26 -0.45 21.71 13.17
CA PHE A 26 -1.02 22.49 12.08
C PHE A 26 0.08 22.93 11.13
N TYR A 27 -0.20 22.94 9.83
CA TYR A 27 0.77 23.27 8.80
C TYR A 27 0.22 24.36 7.89
N GLU A 28 1.08 25.30 7.52
CA GLU A 28 0.74 26.49 6.74
C GLU A 28 0.20 26.13 5.34
N ARG A 29 0.67 25.02 4.78
CA ARG A 29 0.28 24.53 3.47
C ARG A 29 -0.47 23.20 3.60
N GLN A 30 -1.18 22.83 2.54
CA GLN A 30 -1.81 21.51 2.45
C GLN A 30 -0.74 20.41 2.52
N GLY A 31 -1.12 19.18 2.83
CA GLY A 31 -0.19 18.05 2.84
C GLY A 31 0.88 18.07 3.91
N PHE A 32 0.65 18.77 5.01
CA PHE A 32 1.56 18.83 6.17
C PHE A 32 2.88 19.55 5.87
N GLU A 33 2.80 20.69 5.18
CA GLU A 33 3.97 21.39 4.67
C GLU A 33 4.07 22.87 5.08
N GLY A 34 5.27 23.43 4.90
CA GLY A 34 5.57 24.82 5.24
C GLY A 34 5.86 24.98 6.73
N GLN A 35 5.66 26.19 7.23
CA GLN A 35 5.77 26.42 8.66
C GLN A 35 4.71 25.59 9.40
N SER A 36 5.12 24.95 10.49
CA SER A 36 4.22 24.15 11.32
C SER A 36 4.12 24.72 12.72
N PHE A 37 2.94 24.58 13.32
CA PHE A 37 2.70 24.88 14.71
C PHE A 37 2.17 23.61 15.40
N THR A 38 2.91 23.11 16.40
CA THR A 38 2.47 21.97 17.22
C THR A 38 2.08 22.46 18.59
N THR A 39 0.95 21.99 19.10
CA THR A 39 0.53 22.27 20.49
C THR A 39 -0.08 21.01 21.10
N ALA A 40 0.14 20.85 22.40
CA ALA A 40 -0.63 19.93 23.24
C ALA A 40 -1.66 20.64 24.11
N ASP A 41 -1.55 21.96 24.21
CA ASP A 41 -2.36 22.80 25.09
C ASP A 41 -3.43 23.58 24.33
N THR A 42 -4.35 24.13 25.12
CA THR A 42 -5.38 25.05 24.65
C THR A 42 -4.78 26.39 24.22
N VAL A 43 -4.99 26.77 22.96
CA VAL A 43 -4.53 28.05 22.39
C VAL A 43 -5.74 28.92 22.03
N LYS A 44 -6.01 29.91 22.89
CA LYS A 44 -7.16 30.82 22.72
C LYS A 44 -6.99 31.86 21.61
N ASN A 45 -5.77 32.10 21.15
CA ASN A 45 -5.47 33.08 20.11
C ASN A 45 -4.15 32.69 19.41
N LEU A 46 -4.24 32.16 18.20
CA LEU A 46 -3.09 31.73 17.40
C LEU A 46 -2.25 32.90 16.88
N SER A 47 -2.78 34.12 16.82
CA SER A 47 -1.99 35.30 16.43
C SER A 47 -0.84 35.56 17.42
N ARG A 48 -1.04 35.21 18.71
CA ARG A 48 0.03 35.29 19.72
C ARG A 48 1.17 34.29 19.50
N GLN A 49 0.92 33.26 18.69
CA GLN A 49 1.89 32.23 18.31
C GLN A 49 2.41 32.45 16.88
N GLY A 50 2.01 33.53 16.21
CA GLY A 50 2.40 33.82 14.82
C GLY A 50 1.83 32.84 13.78
N PHE A 51 0.72 32.16 14.09
CA PHE A 51 0.17 31.10 13.23
C PHE A 51 -1.34 31.26 12.92
N SER A 52 -1.93 32.42 13.24
CA SER A 52 -3.35 32.70 12.93
C SER A 52 -3.60 32.68 11.43
N ASN A 53 -4.66 32.03 10.97
CA ASN A 53 -5.05 32.04 9.55
C ASN A 53 -3.96 31.47 8.61
N HIS A 54 -3.00 30.73 9.13
CA HIS A 54 -1.98 30.06 8.32
C HIS A 54 -2.34 28.61 8.02
N ALA A 55 -3.05 27.92 8.92
CA ALA A 55 -3.28 26.48 8.80
C ALA A 55 -4.07 26.09 7.53
N SER A 56 -3.51 25.20 6.72
CA SER A 56 -4.14 24.57 5.56
C SER A 56 -4.23 23.04 5.67
N SER A 57 -3.48 22.41 6.58
CA SER A 57 -3.59 20.99 6.92
C SER A 57 -3.24 20.75 8.40
N VAL A 58 -3.65 19.60 8.93
CA VAL A 58 -3.46 19.27 10.36
C VAL A 58 -3.32 17.76 10.60
N VAL A 59 -2.43 17.38 11.50
CA VAL A 59 -2.32 16.02 12.05
C VAL A 59 -2.75 16.05 13.51
N VAL A 60 -3.67 15.17 13.88
CA VAL A 60 -4.18 14.99 15.24
C VAL A 60 -3.79 13.59 15.73
N ARG A 61 -3.06 13.50 16.86
CA ARG A 61 -2.54 12.23 17.36
C ARG A 61 -3.50 11.45 18.24
N ASP A 62 -3.93 12.02 19.37
CA ASP A 62 -4.61 11.26 20.43
C ASP A 62 -6.02 11.75 20.76
N ASP A 63 -6.16 12.93 21.36
CA ASP A 63 -7.49 13.47 21.69
C ASP A 63 -8.15 14.10 20.46
N ARG A 64 -9.47 14.28 20.55
CA ARG A 64 -10.20 15.12 19.60
C ARG A 64 -9.78 16.58 19.78
N TRP A 65 -9.80 17.37 18.71
CA TRP A 65 -9.46 18.79 18.76
C TRP A 65 -10.61 19.64 18.25
N GLU A 66 -11.01 20.65 19.02
CA GLU A 66 -11.87 21.72 18.51
C GLU A 66 -11.01 22.80 17.89
N VAL A 67 -11.33 23.17 16.66
CA VAL A 67 -10.68 24.25 15.92
C VAL A 67 -11.74 25.26 15.49
N CYS A 68 -11.47 26.55 15.67
CA CYS A 68 -12.44 27.61 15.45
C CYS A 68 -11.86 28.74 14.60
N GLU A 69 -12.73 29.35 13.79
CA GLU A 69 -12.38 30.47 12.90
C GLU A 69 -11.96 31.73 13.69
N ASP A 70 -12.60 32.00 14.82
CA ASP A 70 -12.29 33.17 15.64
C ASP A 70 -11.47 32.81 16.88
N VAL A 71 -10.93 33.85 17.52
CA VAL A 71 -10.24 33.73 18.80
C VAL A 71 -11.22 33.33 19.92
N ARG A 72 -10.68 32.69 20.96
CA ARG A 72 -11.39 32.24 22.16
C ARG A 72 -12.56 31.28 21.88
N PHE A 73 -12.42 30.43 20.86
CA PHE A 73 -13.38 29.38 20.49
C PHE A 73 -14.75 29.94 20.04
N ASN A 74 -14.73 31.04 19.28
CA ASN A 74 -15.92 31.65 18.69
C ASN A 74 -15.97 31.40 17.18
N GLY A 75 -17.07 31.85 16.56
CA GLY A 75 -17.31 31.67 15.13
C GLY A 75 -17.68 30.22 14.81
N ARG A 76 -17.34 29.77 13.62
CA ARG A 76 -17.54 28.37 13.24
C ARG A 76 -16.47 27.50 13.88
N CYS A 77 -16.91 26.46 14.59
CA CYS A 77 -16.03 25.50 15.25
C CYS A 77 -16.30 24.08 14.77
N THR A 78 -15.24 23.34 14.47
CA THR A 78 -15.28 21.94 14.00
C THR A 78 -14.44 21.06 14.92
N ILE A 79 -14.91 19.82 15.14
CA ILE A 79 -14.19 18.82 15.93
C ILE A 79 -13.43 17.87 15.00
N LEU A 80 -12.11 17.90 15.09
CA LEU A 80 -11.21 16.97 14.44
C LEU A 80 -11.04 15.72 15.30
N ARG A 81 -11.19 14.54 14.69
CA ARG A 81 -10.84 13.26 15.30
C ARG A 81 -9.33 13.01 15.15
N PRO A 82 -8.77 12.05 15.89
CA PRO A 82 -7.44 11.53 15.60
C PRO A 82 -7.33 11.11 14.13
N GLY A 83 -6.27 11.55 13.46
CA GLY A 83 -6.11 11.35 12.03
C GLY A 83 -5.31 12.45 11.34
N ARG A 84 -5.21 12.30 10.02
CA ARG A 84 -4.44 13.20 9.16
C ARG A 84 -5.41 13.91 8.22
N TYR A 85 -5.43 15.24 8.27
CA TYR A 85 -6.27 16.09 7.44
C TYR A 85 -5.39 16.87 6.46
N PRO A 86 -5.10 16.30 5.28
CA PRO A 86 -4.17 16.90 4.31
C PRO A 86 -4.71 18.20 3.70
N SER A 87 -6.01 18.48 3.82
CA SER A 87 -6.61 19.76 3.47
C SER A 87 -7.73 20.13 4.43
N LEU A 88 -7.79 21.41 4.79
CA LEU A 88 -8.85 22.00 5.60
C LEU A 88 -9.98 22.63 4.77
N THR A 89 -9.84 22.67 3.44
CA THR A 89 -10.78 23.38 2.53
C THR A 89 -12.20 22.82 2.59
N ALA A 90 -12.35 21.50 2.63
CA ALA A 90 -13.66 20.84 2.65
C ALA A 90 -14.50 21.17 3.91
N MET A 91 -13.84 21.64 4.97
CA MET A 91 -14.48 22.08 6.22
C MET A 91 -14.68 23.61 6.28
N GLY A 92 -14.23 24.34 5.25
CA GLY A 92 -14.20 25.81 5.25
C GLY A 92 -13.13 26.40 6.17
N LEU A 93 -12.19 25.58 6.66
CA LEU A 93 -11.21 25.98 7.69
C LEU A 93 -9.84 26.38 7.11
N ASN A 94 -9.70 26.37 5.79
CA ASN A 94 -8.43 26.66 5.14
C ASN A 94 -8.03 28.12 5.35
N LYS A 95 -6.90 28.35 6.02
CA LYS A 95 -6.37 29.68 6.35
C LYS A 95 -7.34 30.53 7.17
N SER A 96 -8.18 29.91 7.98
CA SER A 96 -9.15 30.63 8.82
C SER A 96 -9.09 30.28 10.31
N ILE A 97 -8.27 29.30 10.72
CA ILE A 97 -8.21 28.90 12.13
C ILE A 97 -7.51 29.97 13.00
N SER A 98 -8.16 30.39 14.08
CA SER A 98 -7.64 31.38 15.04
C SER A 98 -7.61 30.90 16.51
N SER A 99 -8.29 29.81 16.86
CA SER A 99 -8.15 29.18 18.18
C SER A 99 -8.37 27.66 18.15
N VAL A 100 -7.67 26.95 19.04
CA VAL A 100 -7.64 25.48 19.08
C VAL A 100 -7.58 24.93 20.50
N ARG A 101 -8.24 23.81 20.78
CA ARG A 101 -8.14 23.11 22.07
C ARG A 101 -8.37 21.61 21.95
N ALA A 102 -7.66 20.85 22.79
CA ALA A 102 -7.99 19.46 23.00
C ALA A 102 -9.38 19.33 23.66
N VAL A 103 -10.16 18.37 23.19
CA VAL A 103 -11.47 18.03 23.73
C VAL A 103 -11.41 16.61 24.28
N ARG A 104 -11.46 16.52 25.60
CA ARG A 104 -11.40 15.24 26.32
C ARG A 104 -12.44 14.25 25.80
N SER A 105 -12.09 12.98 25.77
CA SER A 105 -12.88 11.87 25.21
C SER A 105 -14.25 11.70 25.91
N ASN A 106 -14.38 12.13 27.17
CA ASN A 106 -15.61 12.03 27.96
C ASN A 106 -16.66 13.13 27.66
N VAL A 107 -16.32 14.16 26.89
CA VAL A 107 -17.26 15.21 26.50
C VAL A 107 -18.18 14.67 25.40
N ARG A 108 -19.50 14.73 25.62
CA ARG A 108 -20.49 14.46 24.57
C ARG A 108 -20.53 15.64 23.60
N ILE A 109 -20.34 15.35 22.32
CA ILE A 109 -20.36 16.33 21.23
C ILE A 109 -21.38 15.82 20.23
N ASP A 110 -22.21 16.71 19.73
CA ASP A 110 -23.10 16.38 18.63
C ASP A 110 -22.32 15.97 17.37
N ASP A 111 -22.79 14.92 16.70
CA ASP A 111 -22.18 14.33 15.52
C ASP A 111 -22.02 15.34 14.38
N HIS A 112 -22.95 16.30 14.24
CA HIS A 112 -22.85 17.33 13.19
C HIS A 112 -21.75 18.38 13.42
N ARG A 113 -21.09 18.37 14.60
CA ARG A 113 -19.93 19.24 14.86
C ARG A 113 -18.60 18.63 14.42
N TYR A 114 -18.56 17.34 14.08
CA TYR A 114 -17.33 16.71 13.64
C TYR A 114 -16.97 17.10 12.22
N ALA A 115 -15.66 17.18 11.99
CA ALA A 115 -15.11 17.13 10.65
C ALA A 115 -15.55 15.83 9.96
N PRO A 116 -15.77 15.86 8.64
CA PRO A 116 -15.81 14.64 7.84
C PRO A 116 -14.58 13.79 8.16
N ILE A 117 -14.78 12.47 8.28
CA ILE A 117 -13.69 11.53 8.54
C ILE A 117 -12.64 11.73 7.44
N PRO A 118 -11.34 11.90 7.75
CA PRO A 118 -10.33 12.04 6.73
C PRO A 118 -10.34 10.76 5.88
N VAL A 119 -10.83 10.88 4.64
CA VAL A 119 -10.91 9.75 3.72
C VAL A 119 -9.48 9.33 3.44
N ALA A 120 -9.12 8.11 3.83
CA ALA A 120 -7.81 7.54 3.52
C ALA A 120 -7.57 7.70 2.01
N ALA A 121 -6.37 8.10 1.62
CA ALA A 121 -6.02 8.20 0.21
C ALA A 121 -6.25 6.83 -0.43
N GLN A 122 -7.18 6.78 -1.37
CA GLN A 122 -7.65 5.55 -1.97
C GLN A 122 -7.96 5.80 -3.44
N VAL A 123 -7.65 4.82 -4.25
CA VAL A 123 -8.02 4.81 -5.66
C VAL A 123 -8.71 3.50 -5.99
N THR A 124 -9.82 3.59 -6.72
CA THR A 124 -10.58 2.45 -7.20
C THR A 124 -10.68 2.50 -8.72
N PHE A 125 -10.15 1.48 -9.37
CA PHE A 125 -10.23 1.28 -10.82
C PHE A 125 -11.37 0.32 -11.15
N TYR A 126 -11.98 0.53 -12.31
CA TYR A 126 -13.08 -0.30 -12.82
C TYR A 126 -12.78 -0.75 -14.25
N GLU A 127 -13.13 -1.99 -14.56
CA GLU A 127 -12.90 -2.60 -15.89
C GLU A 127 -13.66 -1.92 -17.02
N ARG A 128 -14.83 -1.33 -16.72
CA ARG A 128 -15.66 -0.65 -17.71
C ARG A 128 -15.72 0.85 -17.45
N GLN A 129 -16.08 1.59 -18.48
CA GLN A 129 -16.42 3.01 -18.34
C GLN A 129 -17.64 3.17 -17.44
N GLY A 130 -17.80 4.36 -16.83
CA GLY A 130 -18.93 4.64 -15.95
C GLY A 130 -18.93 3.81 -14.65
N PHE A 131 -17.76 3.35 -14.18
CA PHE A 131 -17.58 2.67 -12.89
C PHE A 131 -18.25 1.28 -12.79
N GLY A 132 -18.24 0.55 -13.90
CA GLY A 132 -18.82 -0.80 -13.97
C GLY A 132 -17.79 -1.92 -14.09
N GLY A 133 -18.26 -3.15 -13.86
CA GLY A 133 -17.44 -4.36 -13.98
C GLY A 133 -16.65 -4.68 -12.71
N ARG A 134 -15.63 -5.56 -12.83
CA ARG A 134 -14.74 -5.84 -11.69
C ARG A 134 -14.00 -4.56 -11.32
N SER A 135 -13.78 -4.37 -10.03
CA SER A 135 -13.01 -3.25 -9.50
C SER A 135 -11.78 -3.71 -8.74
N PHE A 136 -10.78 -2.83 -8.72
CA PHE A 136 -9.57 -2.97 -7.92
C PHE A 136 -9.37 -1.71 -7.09
N THR A 137 -9.31 -1.86 -5.77
CA THR A 137 -9.15 -0.76 -4.82
C THR A 137 -7.82 -0.85 -4.10
N THR A 138 -7.06 0.25 -4.03
CA THR A 138 -5.83 0.32 -3.24
C THR A 138 -5.69 1.63 -2.48
N GLN A 139 -5.07 1.54 -1.30
CA GLN A 139 -4.57 2.69 -0.52
C GLN A 139 -3.04 2.82 -0.61
N GLU A 140 -2.38 1.84 -1.24
CA GLU A 140 -0.93 1.74 -1.33
C GLU A 140 -0.44 1.80 -2.79
N PRO A 141 0.84 2.14 -3.03
CA PRO A 141 1.43 2.10 -4.35
C PRO A 141 1.47 0.68 -4.93
N VAL A 142 1.01 0.51 -6.17
CA VAL A 142 1.08 -0.76 -6.92
C VAL A 142 2.07 -0.59 -8.07
N ARG A 143 3.21 -1.27 -7.97
CA ARG A 143 4.29 -1.20 -8.97
C ARG A 143 3.99 -1.99 -10.24
N ASN A 144 3.12 -3.01 -10.18
CA ASN A 144 2.83 -3.88 -11.31
C ASN A 144 1.46 -4.55 -11.15
N PHE A 145 0.45 -4.09 -11.88
CA PHE A 145 -0.89 -4.64 -11.84
C PHE A 145 -0.99 -6.11 -12.30
N ARG A 146 0.01 -6.64 -13.03
CA ARG A 146 0.05 -8.07 -13.39
C ARG A 146 0.04 -8.97 -12.16
N ARG A 147 0.69 -8.56 -11.06
CA ARG A 147 0.71 -9.31 -9.80
C ARG A 147 -0.68 -9.43 -9.16
N HIS A 148 -1.58 -8.53 -9.52
CA HIS A 148 -2.93 -8.46 -8.97
C HIS A 148 -4.01 -8.91 -9.98
N GLY A 149 -3.63 -9.35 -11.18
CA GLY A 149 -4.58 -9.78 -12.21
C GLY A 149 -5.50 -8.66 -12.74
N PHE A 150 -5.05 -7.40 -12.67
CA PHE A 150 -5.79 -6.20 -13.10
C PHE A 150 -5.02 -5.35 -14.12
N ASN A 151 -3.96 -5.91 -14.74
CA ASN A 151 -3.15 -5.20 -15.73
C ASN A 151 -3.98 -4.85 -16.96
N ASP A 152 -3.77 -3.67 -17.53
CA ASP A 152 -4.37 -3.25 -18.80
C ASP A 152 -5.92 -3.36 -18.80
N SER A 153 -6.53 -3.33 -17.62
CA SER A 153 -7.96 -3.61 -17.45
C SER A 153 -8.76 -2.35 -17.13
N ALA A 154 -8.14 -1.32 -16.57
CA ALA A 154 -8.85 -0.14 -16.09
C ALA A 154 -9.41 0.72 -17.24
N SER A 155 -10.71 1.01 -17.22
CA SER A 155 -11.38 1.94 -18.13
C SER A 155 -11.96 3.18 -17.43
N SER A 156 -12.23 3.12 -16.12
CA SER A 156 -12.65 4.29 -15.32
C SER A 156 -12.07 4.23 -13.90
N VAL A 157 -12.02 5.37 -13.21
CA VAL A 157 -11.36 5.48 -11.90
C VAL A 157 -12.06 6.49 -10.98
N VAL A 158 -12.10 6.17 -9.70
CA VAL A 158 -12.51 7.06 -8.61
C VAL A 158 -11.33 7.29 -7.69
N VAL A 159 -11.05 8.56 -7.39
CA VAL A 159 -9.93 8.98 -6.54
C VAL A 159 -10.47 9.69 -5.31
N LEU A 160 -10.12 9.18 -4.14
CA LEU A 160 -10.45 9.73 -2.84
C LEU A 160 -9.16 10.15 -2.10
N GLY A 161 -9.24 11.24 -1.33
CA GLY A 161 -8.12 11.73 -0.53
C GLY A 161 -7.06 12.45 -1.36
N ASP A 162 -5.90 11.80 -1.58
CA ASP A 162 -4.74 12.40 -2.25
C ASP A 162 -4.83 12.33 -3.79
N ARG A 163 -3.87 12.97 -4.47
CA ARG A 163 -3.67 12.82 -5.92
C ARG A 163 -2.99 11.48 -6.19
N TRP A 164 -3.25 10.91 -7.36
CA TRP A 164 -2.66 9.63 -7.77
C TRP A 164 -2.03 9.74 -9.15
N GLU A 165 -0.83 9.20 -9.33
CA GLU A 165 -0.18 9.04 -10.63
C GLU A 165 -0.47 7.63 -11.13
N VAL A 166 -0.99 7.57 -12.35
CA VAL A 166 -1.38 6.33 -13.01
C VAL A 166 -0.61 6.25 -14.32
N CYS A 167 0.03 5.11 -14.54
CA CYS A 167 0.98 4.92 -15.62
C CYS A 167 0.65 3.68 -16.45
N GLU A 168 0.94 3.79 -17.75
CA GLU A 168 0.77 2.75 -18.76
C GLU A 168 1.69 1.54 -18.50
N ASP A 169 2.93 1.77 -18.08
CA ASP A 169 3.88 0.69 -17.82
C ASP A 169 4.00 0.35 -16.33
N ASN A 170 4.68 -0.76 -16.04
CA ASN A 170 5.06 -1.10 -14.67
C ASN A 170 6.08 -0.09 -14.10
N ARG A 171 6.24 -0.10 -12.78
CA ARG A 171 7.21 0.73 -12.04
C ARG A 171 7.11 2.23 -12.33
N TYR A 172 5.89 2.71 -12.60
CA TYR A 172 5.56 4.13 -12.77
C TYR A 172 6.25 4.77 -13.98
N SER A 173 6.40 4.02 -15.08
CA SER A 173 7.00 4.49 -16.33
C SER A 173 6.00 4.57 -17.48
N GLY A 174 6.47 5.00 -18.66
CA GLY A 174 5.64 5.16 -19.84
C GLY A 174 4.79 6.42 -19.79
N ARG A 175 3.61 6.38 -20.43
CA ARG A 175 2.64 7.46 -20.35
C ARG A 175 2.02 7.48 -18.96
N CYS A 176 2.10 8.62 -18.28
CA CYS A 176 1.51 8.79 -16.96
C CYS A 176 0.60 10.02 -16.91
N ALA A 177 -0.48 9.92 -16.13
CA ALA A 177 -1.35 11.04 -15.79
C ALA A 177 -1.54 11.15 -14.28
N VAL A 178 -1.57 12.39 -13.77
CA VAL A 178 -1.88 12.68 -12.37
C VAL A 178 -3.36 13.02 -12.24
N LEU A 179 -4.07 12.17 -11.51
CA LEU A 179 -5.48 12.30 -11.20
C LEU A 179 -5.65 13.10 -9.90
N ARG A 180 -6.55 14.08 -9.94
CA ARG A 180 -7.03 14.80 -8.75
C ARG A 180 -8.16 14.00 -8.10
N PRO A 181 -8.46 14.24 -6.81
CA PRO A 181 -9.64 13.67 -6.18
C PRO A 181 -10.91 13.95 -7.00
N GLY A 182 -11.72 12.92 -7.22
CA GLY A 182 -12.91 12.99 -8.05
C GLY A 182 -13.17 11.73 -8.87
N LYS A 183 -14.16 11.83 -9.76
CA LYS A 183 -14.66 10.73 -10.58
C LYS A 183 -14.26 10.92 -12.04
N TYR A 184 -13.65 9.89 -12.64
CA TYR A 184 -13.23 9.85 -14.03
C TYR A 184 -13.96 8.70 -14.74
N PRO A 185 -15.10 8.97 -15.41
CA PRO A 185 -15.91 7.92 -16.03
C PRO A 185 -15.25 7.25 -17.23
N SER A 186 -14.17 7.82 -17.76
CA SER A 186 -13.36 7.23 -18.82
C SER A 186 -11.90 7.65 -18.66
N LEU A 187 -10.98 6.71 -18.88
CA LEU A 187 -9.53 6.96 -18.94
C LEU A 187 -9.04 7.33 -20.37
N ALA A 188 -9.94 7.30 -21.36
CA ALA A 188 -9.58 7.47 -22.77
C ALA A 188 -8.96 8.83 -23.08
N ALA A 189 -9.44 9.90 -22.43
CA ALA A 189 -8.92 11.26 -22.64
C ALA A 189 -7.44 11.43 -22.22
N MET A 190 -6.92 10.52 -21.40
CA MET A 190 -5.51 10.47 -20.99
C MET A 190 -4.69 9.46 -21.80
N GLY A 191 -5.32 8.71 -22.71
CA GLY A 191 -4.69 7.58 -23.40
C GLY A 191 -4.36 6.40 -22.48
N LEU A 192 -5.08 6.27 -21.35
CA LEU A 192 -4.83 5.23 -20.33
C LEU A 192 -5.92 4.14 -20.29
N ASN A 193 -6.87 4.17 -21.23
CA ASN A 193 -7.98 3.22 -21.26
C ASN A 193 -7.48 1.82 -21.62
N ASN A 194 -7.69 0.85 -20.72
CA ASN A 194 -7.21 -0.53 -20.83
C ASN A 194 -5.70 -0.64 -21.01
N SER A 195 -4.93 0.27 -20.40
CA SER A 195 -3.46 0.23 -20.48
C SER A 195 -2.76 0.52 -19.15
N VAL A 196 -3.49 0.74 -18.06
CA VAL A 196 -2.89 1.02 -16.75
C VAL A 196 -2.15 -0.21 -16.21
N SER A 197 -0.85 -0.08 -15.93
CA SER A 197 0.00 -1.14 -15.35
C SER A 197 0.68 -0.77 -14.03
N SER A 198 0.67 0.50 -13.60
CA SER A 198 1.09 0.89 -12.25
C SER A 198 0.43 2.16 -11.73
N VAL A 199 0.41 2.31 -10.40
CA VAL A 199 -0.23 3.44 -9.72
C VAL A 199 0.45 3.76 -8.39
N ARG A 200 0.58 5.05 -8.06
CA ARG A 200 1.04 5.48 -6.73
C ARG A 200 0.40 6.78 -6.29
N ALA A 201 0.25 6.94 -4.98
CA ALA A 201 -0.13 8.22 -4.42
C ALA A 201 0.96 9.24 -4.75
N VAL A 202 0.54 10.35 -5.33
CA VAL A 202 1.40 11.52 -5.51
C VAL A 202 1.17 12.38 -4.30
N ASN A 203 2.23 12.53 -3.50
CA ASN A 203 2.23 13.46 -2.38
C ASN A 203 1.64 14.81 -2.87
N ILE A 204 0.65 15.36 -2.16
CA ILE A 204 -0.04 16.59 -2.55
C ILE A 204 0.90 17.79 -2.75
N ASN A 205 2.14 17.69 -2.26
CA ASN A 205 3.17 18.72 -2.40
C ASN A 205 4.20 18.44 -3.49
N ALA A 206 4.19 17.26 -4.10
CA ALA A 206 4.99 17.01 -5.29
C ALA A 206 4.61 18.05 -6.35
N ARG A 207 5.63 18.77 -6.85
CA ARG A 207 5.46 19.65 -8.01
C ARG A 207 5.19 18.77 -9.21
N VAL A 208 4.01 18.93 -9.78
CA VAL A 208 3.55 18.22 -10.98
C VAL A 208 3.33 19.28 -12.02
N ASP A 209 4.00 19.17 -13.15
CA ASP A 209 3.78 20.08 -14.27
C ASP A 209 2.34 20.00 -14.76
N ASP A 210 1.76 21.13 -15.14
CA ASP A 210 0.34 21.22 -15.45
C ASP A 210 -0.10 20.27 -16.57
N HIS A 211 0.79 20.02 -17.54
CA HIS A 211 0.55 19.10 -18.66
C HIS A 211 0.45 17.62 -18.25
N ARG A 212 0.89 17.26 -17.04
CA ARG A 212 0.80 15.88 -16.53
C ARG A 212 -0.53 15.60 -15.86
N TYR A 213 -1.35 16.61 -15.58
CA TYR A 213 -2.67 16.38 -14.99
C TYR A 213 -3.63 15.78 -16.00
N ALA A 214 -4.43 14.86 -15.50
CA ALA A 214 -5.67 14.47 -16.15
C ALA A 214 -6.59 15.69 -16.39
N PRO A 215 -7.48 15.63 -17.40
CA PRO A 215 -8.60 16.55 -17.50
C PRO A 215 -9.36 16.65 -16.17
N ALA A 216 -10.00 17.79 -15.91
CA ALA A 216 -10.72 17.98 -14.67
C ALA A 216 -11.71 16.83 -14.44
N PRO A 217 -11.66 16.16 -13.26
CA PRO A 217 -12.65 15.14 -12.95
C PRO A 217 -14.03 15.77 -12.91
N ILE A 218 -15.06 14.96 -13.03
CA ILE A 218 -16.38 15.44 -12.67
C ILE A 218 -16.35 15.64 -11.15
N ALA A 219 -16.22 16.89 -10.71
CA ALA A 219 -16.07 17.25 -9.30
C ALA A 219 -17.38 16.95 -8.56
N ASP A 220 -17.32 15.98 -7.65
CA ASP A 220 -18.41 15.70 -6.73
C ASP A 220 -17.97 16.25 -5.38
N TYR A 221 -18.23 17.54 -5.14
CA TYR A 221 -17.85 18.17 -3.87
C TYR A 221 -18.66 17.63 -2.69
N ASN A 222 -19.68 16.81 -2.95
CA ASN A 222 -20.41 16.06 -1.96
C ASN A 222 -19.98 14.60 -2.03
N PHE A 223 -18.94 14.20 -1.29
CA PHE A 223 -18.58 12.79 -1.06
C PHE A 223 -19.77 11.94 -0.52
N TYR A 224 -20.89 12.57 -0.14
CA TYR A 224 -22.12 11.94 0.34
C TYR A 224 -23.34 12.07 -0.59
N ARG A 225 -23.26 12.76 -1.74
CA ARG A 225 -24.45 12.98 -2.57
C ARG A 225 -24.12 13.29 -4.04
N ARG A 226 -24.08 12.23 -4.87
CA ARG A 226 -24.41 12.34 -6.29
C ARG A 226 -25.60 11.47 -6.66
N ASN A 227 -26.54 12.13 -7.33
CA ASN A 227 -27.52 11.58 -8.27
C ASN A 227 -28.22 10.31 -7.82
N ASP A 228 -29.09 10.36 -6.81
CA ASP A 228 -30.14 9.34 -6.55
C ASP A 228 -29.73 7.84 -6.67
N GLU A 229 -28.43 7.50 -6.67
CA GLU A 229 -27.94 6.14 -6.78
C GLU A 229 -27.99 5.59 -5.36
N ARG A 230 -29.05 4.83 -5.11
CA ARG A 230 -29.24 4.20 -3.80
C ARG A 230 -28.12 3.19 -3.59
N LEU A 231 -27.38 3.38 -2.50
CA LEU A 231 -26.35 2.46 -2.07
C LEU A 231 -26.94 1.42 -1.12
N TYR A 232 -26.38 0.22 -1.15
CA TYR A 232 -26.79 -0.90 -0.33
C TYR A 232 -25.55 -1.59 0.23
N ASP A 233 -25.70 -2.22 1.39
CA ASP A 233 -24.67 -3.09 1.96
C ASP A 233 -24.90 -4.52 1.49
N ALA A 234 -23.90 -5.10 0.81
CA ALA A 234 -23.89 -6.50 0.44
C ALA A 234 -23.01 -7.29 1.40
N ASN A 235 -23.52 -8.41 1.91
CA ASN A 235 -22.76 -9.28 2.81
C ASN A 235 -21.67 -10.01 2.03
N VAL A 236 -20.44 -9.91 2.54
CA VAL A 236 -19.30 -10.65 2.00
C VAL A 236 -19.50 -12.14 2.29
N THR A 237 -19.42 -12.96 1.24
CA THR A 237 -19.64 -14.42 1.34
C THR A 237 -18.35 -15.22 1.32
N SER A 238 -17.29 -14.70 0.69
CA SER A 238 -15.98 -15.33 0.68
C SER A 238 -14.88 -14.29 0.56
N VAL A 239 -13.83 -14.45 1.36
CA VAL A 239 -12.61 -13.65 1.35
C VAL A 239 -11.44 -14.58 1.12
N ARG A 240 -10.65 -14.33 0.09
CA ARG A 240 -9.44 -15.10 -0.21
C ARG A 240 -8.24 -14.16 -0.25
N ALA A 241 -7.30 -14.36 0.68
CA ALA A 241 -5.98 -13.77 0.58
C ALA A 241 -5.22 -14.44 -0.58
N VAL A 242 -4.74 -13.64 -1.53
CA VAL A 242 -3.86 -14.11 -2.60
C VAL A 242 -2.44 -13.67 -2.26
N LEU A 243 -1.55 -14.66 -2.12
CA LEU A 243 -0.13 -14.44 -1.86
C LEU A 243 0.61 -14.30 -3.19
N GLY A 244 1.61 -13.41 -3.22
CA GLY A 244 2.50 -13.26 -4.37
C GLY A 244 3.32 -14.52 -4.66
N THR A 245 3.93 -14.55 -5.84
CA THR A 245 4.90 -15.60 -6.17
C THR A 245 6.11 -15.49 -5.26
N PRO A 246 6.56 -16.59 -4.61
CA PRO A 246 7.69 -16.55 -3.70
C PRO A 246 8.94 -16.02 -4.41
N GLU A 247 9.69 -15.14 -3.72
CA GLU A 247 10.98 -14.66 -4.23
C GLU A 247 12.01 -15.79 -4.13
N GLN A 248 12.77 -16.02 -5.22
CA GLN A 248 13.90 -16.94 -5.23
C GLN A 248 15.13 -16.23 -4.66
N HIS A 249 15.66 -16.77 -3.57
CA HIS A 249 16.92 -16.34 -3.01
C HIS A 249 18.00 -17.34 -3.41
N CYS A 250 18.88 -16.95 -4.34
CA CYS A 250 20.01 -17.75 -4.78
C CYS A 250 21.29 -17.28 -4.10
N TRP A 251 22.08 -18.20 -3.56
CA TRP A 251 23.44 -17.95 -3.07
C TRP A 251 24.39 -19.00 -3.60
N VAL A 252 25.68 -18.66 -3.60
CA VAL A 252 26.76 -19.58 -3.98
C VAL A 252 27.36 -20.17 -2.72
N GLU A 253 27.34 -21.49 -2.63
CA GLU A 253 27.96 -22.26 -1.54
C GLU A 253 29.17 -23.02 -2.10
N ARG A 254 30.30 -23.00 -1.39
CA ARG A 254 31.49 -23.78 -1.78
C ARG A 254 31.34 -25.20 -1.26
N GLU A 255 31.25 -26.15 -2.19
CA GLU A 255 31.20 -27.57 -1.85
C GLU A 255 32.50 -28.27 -2.28
N GLU A 256 33.05 -29.09 -1.38
CA GLU A 256 34.24 -29.91 -1.66
C GLU A 256 33.80 -31.21 -2.33
N VAL A 257 34.04 -31.34 -3.63
CA VAL A 257 33.63 -32.53 -4.38
C VAL A 257 34.80 -33.52 -4.42
N ALA A 258 34.67 -34.65 -3.72
CA ALA A 258 35.64 -35.74 -3.80
C ALA A 258 35.61 -36.35 -5.22
N LYS A 259 36.73 -36.27 -5.93
CA LYS A 259 36.86 -36.78 -7.30
C LYS A 259 36.81 -38.31 -7.29
N GLU A 260 35.70 -38.91 -7.70
CA GLU A 260 35.65 -40.33 -8.04
C GLU A 260 36.56 -40.58 -9.26
N ARG A 261 37.71 -41.23 -9.05
CA ARG A 261 38.50 -41.80 -10.14
C ARG A 261 37.75 -42.99 -10.73
N ARG A 262 36.86 -42.76 -11.69
CA ARG A 262 36.45 -43.79 -12.66
C ARG A 262 37.41 -43.73 -13.85
N SER A 263 38.34 -44.67 -13.89
CA SER A 263 39.05 -45.03 -15.12
C SER A 263 38.07 -45.73 -16.06
N VAL A 264 37.47 -44.97 -16.99
CA VAL A 264 36.74 -45.52 -18.13
C VAL A 264 37.13 -44.68 -19.35
N ASN A 265 37.97 -45.25 -20.22
CA ASN A 265 38.28 -44.72 -21.54
C ASN A 265 37.04 -44.89 -22.43
N VAL A 266 36.21 -43.86 -22.59
CA VAL A 266 35.18 -43.82 -23.65
C VAL A 266 35.10 -42.40 -24.24
N PRO A 267 35.33 -42.23 -25.55
CA PRO A 267 35.24 -40.94 -26.21
C PRO A 267 33.78 -40.59 -26.54
N GLY A 268 33.36 -39.39 -26.14
CA GLY A 268 32.18 -38.71 -26.68
C GLY A 268 30.83 -39.13 -26.09
N ALA A 269 30.26 -38.27 -25.24
CA ALA A 269 28.85 -37.86 -25.30
C ALA A 269 28.55 -36.91 -24.15
N ILE A 270 28.12 -35.69 -24.51
CA ILE A 270 27.49 -34.74 -23.61
C ILE A 270 26.07 -35.24 -23.34
N ALA A 271 25.69 -35.42 -22.08
CA ALA A 271 24.30 -35.57 -21.68
C ALA A 271 24.09 -34.96 -20.30
N GLY A 272 23.63 -33.71 -20.29
CA GLY A 272 23.13 -33.06 -19.08
C GLY A 272 21.77 -33.64 -18.71
N ALA A 273 21.63 -34.08 -17.46
CA ALA A 273 20.35 -34.48 -16.90
C ALA A 273 19.83 -33.35 -16.01
N ILE A 274 18.93 -32.52 -16.57
CA ILE A 274 18.01 -31.70 -15.77
C ILE A 274 16.89 -32.64 -15.34
N ILE A 275 16.73 -32.87 -14.04
CA ILE A 275 15.57 -33.55 -13.49
C ILE A 275 14.46 -32.50 -13.33
N GLY A 276 13.61 -32.40 -14.34
CA GLY A 276 12.32 -31.73 -14.28
C GLY A 276 11.21 -32.76 -14.08
N GLY A 277 10.40 -32.59 -13.05
CA GLY A 277 9.27 -33.47 -12.75
C GLY A 277 8.21 -32.75 -11.93
N ILE A 278 7.50 -31.82 -12.57
CA ILE A 278 6.18 -31.40 -12.10
C ILE A 278 5.20 -32.56 -12.35
N LEU A 279 4.72 -33.18 -11.29
CA LEU A 279 3.56 -34.06 -11.34
C LEU A 279 2.30 -33.19 -11.51
N GLY A 280 1.73 -33.23 -12.71
CA GLY A 280 0.33 -32.86 -12.93
C GLY A 280 -0.59 -33.97 -12.42
N HIS A 281 -1.77 -33.59 -11.92
CA HIS A 281 -2.91 -34.48 -11.87
C HIS A 281 -4.05 -33.83 -12.64
N GLN A 282 -4.57 -34.54 -13.63
CA GLN A 282 -5.85 -34.27 -14.24
C GLN A 282 -6.59 -35.61 -14.30
N VAL A 283 -7.89 -35.54 -14.03
CA VAL A 283 -8.95 -36.54 -14.27
C VAL A 283 -9.29 -37.45 -13.08
N GLY A 284 -10.58 -37.41 -12.70
CA GLY A 284 -11.23 -38.50 -11.97
C GLY A 284 -12.45 -38.05 -11.18
N GLY A 285 -13.65 -38.13 -11.77
CA GLY A 285 -14.89 -37.97 -11.04
C GLY A 285 -15.09 -39.12 -10.04
N GLY A 286 -15.35 -38.79 -8.78
CA GLY A 286 -15.64 -39.78 -7.75
C GLY A 286 -15.66 -39.14 -6.37
N ARG A 287 -16.68 -39.47 -5.56
CA ARG A 287 -16.74 -39.11 -4.15
C ARG A 287 -15.68 -39.92 -3.39
N GLY A 288 -14.85 -39.24 -2.61
CA GLY A 288 -14.14 -39.85 -1.49
C GLY A 288 -12.62 -39.82 -1.57
N GLN A 289 -12.05 -39.26 -0.50
CA GLN A 289 -10.75 -39.54 0.11
C GLN A 289 -9.45 -38.97 -0.48
N ASP A 290 -8.84 -38.17 0.40
CA ASP A 290 -7.47 -38.25 0.88
C ASP A 290 -6.35 -37.70 -0.02
N ILE A 291 -6.00 -36.48 0.36
CA ILE A 291 -4.77 -35.77 0.04
C ILE A 291 -3.62 -36.57 0.64
N ALA A 292 -2.87 -37.28 -0.20
CA ALA A 292 -1.57 -37.83 0.15
C ALA A 292 -0.48 -36.96 -0.50
N THR A 293 0.00 -35.96 0.24
CA THR A 293 1.24 -35.25 -0.05
C THR A 293 2.39 -36.24 0.13
N ALA A 294 2.98 -36.72 -0.96
CA ALA A 294 4.14 -37.59 -0.91
C ALA A 294 5.38 -36.80 -0.42
N GLY A 295 5.79 -37.10 0.81
CA GLY A 295 7.00 -36.59 1.45
C GLY A 295 8.29 -37.14 0.86
N GLY A 296 9.38 -36.39 1.09
CA GLY A 296 10.71 -36.68 0.57
C GLY A 296 11.38 -37.91 1.17
N ALA A 297 12.38 -38.41 0.45
CA ALA A 297 13.35 -39.37 0.96
C ALA A 297 14.76 -38.89 0.62
N VAL A 298 15.54 -38.59 1.67
CA VAL A 298 17.00 -38.52 1.59
C VAL A 298 17.50 -39.92 1.93
N ALA A 299 18.16 -40.58 0.97
CA ALA A 299 18.86 -41.84 1.19
C ALA A 299 20.34 -41.55 1.46
N GLY A 300 20.75 -41.62 2.74
CA GLY A 300 22.15 -41.68 3.13
C GLY A 300 22.64 -43.13 3.10
N ALA A 301 23.64 -43.44 2.27
CA ALA A 301 24.32 -44.73 2.32
C ALA A 301 25.53 -44.63 3.27
N ALA A 302 25.57 -45.53 4.26
CA ALA A 302 26.64 -45.61 5.25
C ALA A 302 27.62 -46.77 4.94
N VAL A 303 28.92 -46.41 4.95
CA VAL A 303 30.12 -47.13 5.45
C VAL A 303 30.47 -48.54 4.91
N GLY A 304 31.76 -48.74 4.55
CA GLY A 304 32.45 -50.03 4.70
C GLY A 304 33.74 -50.24 3.88
N ALA A 305 34.89 -50.41 4.54
CA ALA A 305 36.29 -50.42 4.05
C ALA A 305 36.72 -51.58 3.11
N GLN A 306 37.86 -51.43 2.37
CA GLN A 306 39.15 -52.08 2.70
C GLN A 306 40.27 -51.99 1.58
N ILE A 307 41.49 -51.60 2.02
CA ILE A 307 42.89 -51.85 1.53
C ILE A 307 43.35 -51.47 0.10
N GLY A 308 44.42 -50.67 0.03
CA GLY A 308 45.37 -50.63 -1.10
C GLY A 308 46.38 -49.48 -1.04
N ARG A 309 47.68 -49.80 -1.04
CA ARG A 309 48.84 -48.90 -0.90
C ARG A 309 49.05 -47.96 -2.11
N GLY A 310 49.57 -46.75 -1.87
CA GLY A 310 50.24 -45.93 -2.88
C GLY A 310 49.84 -44.46 -2.83
N GLY A 311 50.78 -43.58 -2.47
CA GLY A 311 50.53 -42.15 -2.31
C GLY A 311 50.10 -41.47 -3.62
N SER A 312 49.08 -40.61 -3.53
CA SER A 312 48.90 -39.50 -4.44
C SER A 312 48.11 -38.42 -3.71
N GLU A 313 48.70 -37.23 -3.56
CA GLU A 313 48.05 -36.01 -3.07
C GLU A 313 46.68 -35.85 -3.76
N GLN A 314 45.62 -35.85 -2.96
CA GLN A 314 44.28 -35.55 -3.41
C GLN A 314 44.14 -34.02 -3.46
N ALA A 315 44.30 -33.43 -4.64
CA ALA A 315 43.93 -32.05 -4.87
C ALA A 315 42.40 -31.91 -4.71
N LEU A 316 41.97 -31.35 -3.59
CA LEU A 316 40.58 -30.96 -3.32
C LEU A 316 40.23 -29.81 -4.28
N GLN A 317 39.28 -30.04 -5.21
CA GLN A 317 38.70 -28.96 -6.02
C GLN A 317 37.40 -28.51 -5.36
N THR A 318 37.38 -27.27 -4.89
CA THR A 318 36.16 -26.59 -4.46
C THR A 318 35.37 -26.18 -5.69
N ARG A 319 34.07 -26.53 -5.74
CA ARG A 319 33.17 -26.06 -6.78
C ARG A 319 32.17 -25.09 -6.16
N ASP A 320 32.06 -23.92 -6.75
CA ASP A 320 31.00 -22.96 -6.44
C ASP A 320 29.67 -23.54 -6.96
N VAL A 321 28.76 -23.90 -6.05
CA VAL A 321 27.44 -24.44 -6.38
C VAL A 321 26.40 -23.38 -6.03
N GLU A 322 25.61 -22.98 -7.02
CA GLU A 322 24.49 -22.06 -6.82
C GLU A 322 23.28 -22.81 -6.29
N ARG A 323 22.79 -22.41 -5.12
CA ARG A 323 21.59 -22.96 -4.47
C ARG A 323 20.55 -21.85 -4.40
N CYS A 324 19.35 -22.13 -4.88
CA CYS A 324 18.21 -21.22 -4.80
C CYS A 324 17.14 -21.82 -3.88
N ASP A 325 16.70 -21.07 -2.88
CA ASP A 325 15.50 -21.39 -2.10
C ASP A 325 14.37 -20.41 -2.43
N SER A 326 13.14 -20.93 -2.52
CA SER A 326 11.93 -20.11 -2.58
C SER A 326 11.54 -19.71 -1.16
N VAL A 327 11.68 -18.43 -0.83
CA VAL A 327 11.20 -17.89 0.46
C VAL A 327 9.72 -17.57 0.30
N PRO A 328 8.81 -18.23 1.03
CA PRO A 328 7.40 -17.87 0.99
C PRO A 328 7.22 -16.48 1.60
N ASP A 329 6.60 -15.55 0.86
CA ASP A 329 6.18 -14.25 1.38
C ASP A 329 4.92 -14.46 2.25
N GLN A 330 5.10 -15.15 3.38
CA GLN A 330 4.00 -15.80 4.10
C GLN A 330 3.22 -14.90 5.06
N ALA A 331 3.62 -13.63 5.22
CA ALA A 331 3.05 -12.77 6.26
C ALA A 331 1.99 -11.78 5.74
N ASN A 332 2.09 -11.30 4.50
CA ASN A 332 1.19 -10.26 3.96
C ASN A 332 0.61 -10.67 2.61
N PRO A 333 -0.72 -10.66 2.42
CA PRO A 333 -1.33 -10.88 1.12
C PRO A 333 -0.97 -9.77 0.13
N ASP A 334 -0.70 -10.15 -1.13
CA ASP A 334 -0.53 -9.19 -2.23
C ASP A 334 -1.85 -8.45 -2.49
N TYR A 335 -2.97 -9.17 -2.39
CA TYR A 335 -4.33 -8.62 -2.44
C TYR A 335 -5.35 -9.62 -1.89
N TRP A 336 -6.57 -9.12 -1.72
CA TRP A 336 -7.74 -9.90 -1.30
C TRP A 336 -8.73 -9.99 -2.46
N ASP A 337 -9.07 -11.21 -2.86
CA ASP A 337 -10.23 -11.50 -3.71
C ASP A 337 -11.47 -11.61 -2.81
N VAL A 338 -12.43 -10.70 -3.02
CA VAL A 338 -13.65 -10.59 -2.23
C VAL A 338 -14.83 -10.98 -3.09
N THR A 339 -15.61 -11.95 -2.63
CA THR A 339 -16.87 -12.36 -3.25
C THR A 339 -18.03 -12.01 -2.33
N TYR A 340 -19.10 -11.47 -2.90
CA TYR A 340 -20.33 -11.15 -2.19
C TYR A 340 -21.55 -11.51 -3.03
N ASN A 341 -22.68 -11.70 -2.37
CA ASN A 341 -23.96 -11.91 -3.04
C ASN A 341 -24.84 -10.66 -2.86
N PHE A 342 -25.41 -10.19 -3.96
CA PHE A 342 -26.40 -9.11 -3.92
C PHE A 342 -27.59 -9.49 -4.80
N ARG A 343 -28.79 -9.51 -4.19
CA ARG A 343 -30.05 -9.87 -4.87
C ARG A 343 -29.98 -11.19 -5.66
N GLY A 344 -29.28 -12.19 -5.14
CA GLY A 344 -29.13 -13.51 -5.77
C GLY A 344 -28.02 -13.60 -6.83
N GLN A 345 -27.37 -12.50 -7.17
CA GLN A 345 -26.22 -12.48 -8.09
C GLN A 345 -24.90 -12.47 -7.32
N THR A 346 -23.92 -13.21 -7.83
CA THR A 346 -22.57 -13.26 -7.23
C THR A 346 -21.67 -12.26 -7.92
N HIS A 347 -21.03 -11.40 -7.14
CA HIS A 347 -20.11 -10.37 -7.62
C HIS A 347 -18.73 -10.54 -6.99
N ARG A 348 -17.72 -9.93 -7.61
CA ARG A 348 -16.33 -9.98 -7.17
C ARG A 348 -15.67 -8.62 -7.23
N MET A 349 -14.82 -8.33 -6.25
CA MET A 349 -13.93 -7.17 -6.23
C MET A 349 -12.57 -7.52 -5.64
N GLN A 350 -11.57 -6.70 -5.94
CA GLN A 350 -10.21 -6.88 -5.43
C GLN A 350 -9.79 -5.66 -4.61
N MET A 351 -9.03 -5.91 -3.54
CA MET A 351 -8.49 -4.83 -2.71
C MET A 351 -7.16 -5.20 -2.07
N THR A 352 -6.30 -4.20 -1.83
CA THR A 352 -5.00 -4.41 -1.14
C THR A 352 -5.13 -4.42 0.38
N ALA A 353 -6.19 -3.81 0.93
CA ALA A 353 -6.52 -3.87 2.36
C ALA A 353 -7.53 -5.01 2.65
N PRO A 354 -7.54 -5.59 3.87
CA PRO A 354 -8.54 -6.61 4.23
C PRO A 354 -9.97 -6.04 4.22
N PRO A 355 -10.96 -6.77 3.69
CA PRO A 355 -12.35 -6.31 3.64
C PRO A 355 -13.03 -6.32 5.01
N GLY A 356 -14.05 -5.47 5.17
CA GLY A 356 -15.02 -5.56 6.25
C GLY A 356 -16.06 -6.68 6.03
N PRO A 357 -17.04 -6.84 6.94
CA PRO A 357 -18.12 -7.83 6.80
C PRO A 357 -19.09 -7.53 5.64
N THR A 358 -19.14 -6.28 5.19
CA THR A 358 -19.99 -5.82 4.10
C THR A 358 -19.19 -5.01 3.09
N VAL A 359 -19.72 -4.94 1.87
CA VAL A 359 -19.24 -4.08 0.78
C VAL A 359 -20.38 -3.18 0.33
N THR A 360 -20.09 -1.90 0.16
CA THR A 360 -21.03 -0.93 -0.40
C THR A 360 -21.21 -1.16 -1.90
N VAL A 361 -22.46 -1.27 -2.36
CA VAL A 361 -22.79 -1.53 -3.77
C VAL A 361 -23.95 -0.66 -4.26
N ASN A 362 -24.09 -0.50 -5.56
CA ASN A 362 -25.25 0.15 -6.18
C ASN A 362 -26.44 -0.82 -6.38
N GLU A 363 -27.51 -0.35 -7.02
CA GLU A 363 -28.71 -1.16 -7.33
C GLU A 363 -28.44 -2.39 -8.19
N LEU A 364 -27.34 -2.38 -8.95
CA LEU A 364 -26.89 -3.48 -9.81
C LEU A 364 -25.91 -4.42 -9.10
N GLY A 365 -25.58 -4.16 -7.83
CA GLY A 365 -24.59 -4.92 -7.08
C GLY A 365 -23.14 -4.60 -7.48
N GLU A 366 -22.87 -3.54 -8.23
CA GLU A 366 -21.51 -3.12 -8.56
C GLU A 366 -20.84 -2.42 -7.36
N PRO A 367 -19.54 -2.71 -7.07
CA PRO A 367 -18.85 -2.14 -5.91
C PRO A 367 -18.79 -0.61 -5.97
N ARG A 368 -18.89 0.03 -4.79
CA ARG A 368 -18.65 1.46 -4.58
C ARG A 368 -17.66 1.66 -3.42
N ALA A 369 -16.76 2.61 -3.60
CA ALA A 369 -15.76 3.01 -2.61
C ALA A 369 -16.25 4.21 -1.79
#